data_AF-A0A7Z8QS59-F1
#
_entry.id   AF-A0A7Z8QS59-F1
#
_cell.length_a   1.000
_cell.length_b   1.000
_cell.length_c   1.000
_cell.angle_alpha   90.00
_cell.angle_beta   90.00
_cell.angle_gamma   90.00
#
_symmetry.space_group_name_H-M   'P 1'
#
loop_
_entity.id
_entity.type
_entity.pdbx_description
1 polymer ?
#
loop_
_entity_poly.entity_id
_entity_poly.type
_entity_poly.pdbx_seq_one_letter_code
_entity_poly.pdbx_strand_id
1 'polypeptide(L)'
;MKLKIFFLFALLFAFSNQSFAASEGKEGDWDLKSITGDLKPTAGCKDKSIAEKQTVPGSYRFKKYTTKLCNNIGYGWGKSKVVENGELTCDACEGEYEGKEKYRCYMKDVTVECKIVRRGF
;
A
#
# COMPACT_ATOMS: atom_id res chain seq x y z
N MET A 1 -44.14 10.26 32.10
CA MET A 1 -43.12 10.56 31.05
C MET A 1 -41.73 10.03 31.38
N LYS A 2 -41.26 10.09 32.65
CA LYS A 2 -39.92 9.61 33.07
C LYS A 2 -39.66 8.11 32.82
N LEU A 3 -40.66 7.24 33.01
CA LEU A 3 -40.53 5.79 32.81
C LEU A 3 -40.30 5.38 31.35
N LYS A 4 -40.93 6.10 30.40
CA LYS A 4 -40.75 5.85 28.95
C LYS A 4 -39.36 6.23 28.47
N ILE A 5 -38.78 7.28 29.05
CA ILE A 5 -37.42 7.75 28.74
C ILE A 5 -36.38 6.75 29.25
N PHE A 6 -36.56 6.20 30.47
CA PHE A 6 -35.67 5.18 31.01
C PHE A 6 -35.65 3.90 30.17
N PHE A 7 -36.82 3.47 29.69
CA PHE A 7 -36.95 2.32 28.80
C PHE A 7 -36.27 2.55 27.44
N LEU A 8 -36.40 3.77 26.90
CA LEU A 8 -35.75 4.16 25.64
C LEU A 8 -34.22 4.13 25.76
N PHE A 9 -33.66 4.60 26.88
CA PHE A 9 -32.22 4.53 27.13
C PHE A 9 -31.73 3.09 27.30
N ALA A 10 -32.46 2.24 28.03
CA ALA A 10 -32.10 0.83 28.17
C ALA A 10 -32.08 0.08 26.83
N LEU A 11 -33.02 0.39 25.94
CA LEU A 11 -33.05 -0.13 24.57
C LEU A 11 -31.81 0.31 23.76
N LEU A 12 -31.45 1.59 23.81
CA LEU A 12 -30.27 2.09 23.08
C LEU A 12 -28.96 1.44 23.53
N PHE A 13 -28.80 1.16 24.83
CA PHE A 13 -27.62 0.46 25.36
C PHE A 13 -27.59 -1.04 25.02
N ALA A 14 -28.75 -1.68 24.87
CA ALA A 14 -28.82 -3.09 24.47
C ALA A 14 -28.43 -3.30 23.00
N PHE A 15 -28.76 -2.35 22.13
CA PHE A 15 -28.46 -2.41 20.69
C PHE A 15 -27.14 -1.75 20.28
N SER A 16 -26.46 -1.00 21.17
CA SER A 16 -25.17 -0.36 20.85
C SER A 16 -23.95 -1.29 20.92
N ASN A 17 -24.11 -2.55 21.37
CA ASN A 17 -22.98 -3.44 21.70
C ASN A 17 -22.55 -4.42 20.61
N GLN A 18 -23.01 -4.31 19.35
CA GLN A 18 -22.62 -5.27 18.30
C GLN A 18 -22.14 -4.61 17.01
N SER A 19 -21.14 -3.74 17.12
CA SER A 19 -20.30 -3.35 15.99
C SER A 19 -18.83 -3.67 16.26
N PHE A 20 -18.57 -4.86 16.81
CA PHE A 20 -17.21 -5.41 16.83
C PHE A 20 -16.95 -6.04 15.47
N ALA A 21 -16.26 -5.31 14.59
CA ALA A 21 -15.60 -5.92 13.46
C ALA A 21 -14.56 -6.91 14.03
N ALA A 22 -14.70 -8.19 13.69
CA ALA A 22 -13.82 -9.28 14.14
C ALA A 22 -12.42 -9.19 13.49
N SER A 23 -11.67 -8.13 13.80
CA SER A 23 -10.23 -8.08 13.55
C SER A 23 -9.55 -7.75 14.87
N GLU A 24 -9.42 -8.76 15.73
CA GLU A 24 -8.75 -8.60 17.03
C GLU A 24 -7.22 -8.49 16.88
N GLY A 25 -6.69 -8.53 15.66
CA GLY A 25 -5.27 -8.34 15.39
C GLY A 25 -4.41 -9.45 16.01
N LYS A 26 -5.02 -10.60 16.31
CA LYS A 26 -4.32 -11.77 16.86
C LYS A 26 -3.52 -12.44 15.75
N GLU A 27 -2.46 -13.13 16.16
CA GLU A 27 -1.59 -13.93 15.28
C GLU A 27 -2.42 -15.07 14.67
N GLY A 28 -2.92 -14.86 13.45
CA GLY A 28 -3.90 -15.73 12.78
C GLY A 28 -5.02 -14.99 12.02
N ASP A 29 -5.20 -13.69 12.28
CA ASP A 29 -6.24 -12.85 11.64
C ASP A 29 -5.82 -12.27 10.28
N TRP A 30 -4.56 -12.45 9.90
CA TRP A 30 -3.99 -11.87 8.68
C TRP A 30 -3.62 -12.95 7.68
N ASP A 31 -4.21 -12.90 6.50
CA ASP A 31 -3.73 -13.66 5.36
C ASP A 31 -2.57 -12.88 4.73
N LEU A 32 -1.38 -13.50 4.74
CA LEU A 32 -0.18 -12.93 4.15
C LEU A 32 0.06 -13.51 2.76
N LYS A 33 0.51 -12.66 1.83
CA LYS A 33 0.88 -13.09 0.48
C LYS A 33 2.03 -12.26 -0.06
N SER A 34 3.08 -12.92 -0.52
CA SER A 34 4.18 -12.26 -1.22
C SER A 34 3.87 -12.12 -2.70
N ILE A 35 4.18 -10.95 -3.26
CA ILE A 35 4.13 -10.69 -4.70
C ILE A 35 5.39 -9.95 -5.14
N THR A 36 5.79 -10.18 -6.38
CA THR A 36 6.91 -9.50 -7.03
C THR A 36 6.37 -8.68 -8.19
N GLY A 37 6.86 -7.46 -8.35
CA GLY A 37 6.52 -6.64 -9.52
C GLY A 37 7.27 -5.31 -9.57
N ASP A 38 7.16 -4.65 -10.71
CA ASP A 38 7.85 -3.40 -10.97
C ASP A 38 7.11 -2.21 -10.35
N LEU A 39 7.87 -1.26 -9.81
CA LEU A 39 7.33 0.01 -9.33
C LEU A 39 7.13 0.99 -10.48
N LYS A 40 6.22 1.94 -10.29
CA LYS A 40 5.93 2.95 -11.32
C LYS A 40 7.14 3.88 -11.55
N PRO A 41 7.56 4.10 -12.81
CA PRO A 41 8.63 5.04 -13.15
C PRO A 41 8.39 6.46 -12.68
N THR A 42 9.49 7.20 -12.45
CA THR A 42 9.44 8.62 -12.08
C THR A 42 8.54 9.43 -13.01
N ALA A 43 7.84 10.41 -12.45
CA ALA A 43 6.94 11.24 -13.23
C ALA A 43 7.76 12.21 -14.10
N GLY A 44 7.53 12.16 -15.42
CA GLY A 44 8.28 12.97 -16.38
C GLY A 44 9.74 12.55 -16.53
N CYS A 45 10.44 13.25 -17.42
CA CYS A 45 11.85 13.03 -17.71
C CYS A 45 12.70 13.97 -16.86
N LYS A 46 13.65 13.42 -16.09
CA LYS A 46 14.46 14.19 -15.13
C LYS A 46 15.93 13.88 -15.29
N ASP A 47 16.79 14.71 -14.70
CA ASP A 47 18.21 14.36 -14.58
C ASP A 47 18.35 13.04 -13.84
N LYS A 48 19.29 12.20 -14.29
CA LYS A 48 19.49 10.85 -13.77
C LYS A 48 19.56 10.82 -12.24
N SER A 49 20.39 11.68 -11.65
CA SER A 49 20.57 11.78 -10.21
C SER A 49 19.28 12.12 -9.45
N ILE A 50 18.40 12.94 -10.04
CA ILE A 50 17.10 13.30 -9.45
C ILE A 50 16.14 12.11 -9.56
N ALA A 51 16.11 11.45 -10.72
CA ALA A 51 15.24 10.31 -10.96
C ALA A 51 15.60 9.14 -10.02
N GLU A 52 16.89 8.83 -9.86
CA GLU A 52 17.39 7.80 -8.95
C GLU A 52 17.02 8.10 -7.49
N LYS A 53 17.33 9.32 -6.99
CA LYS A 53 17.00 9.75 -5.62
C LYS A 53 15.52 9.62 -5.29
N GLN A 54 14.65 9.77 -6.27
CA GLN A 54 13.21 9.65 -6.08
C GLN A 54 12.71 8.20 -6.05
N THR A 55 13.51 7.25 -6.50
CA THR A 55 13.11 5.86 -6.72
C THR A 55 13.72 4.89 -5.71
N VAL A 56 14.88 5.21 -5.14
CA VAL A 56 15.61 4.36 -4.18
C VAL A 56 14.77 3.94 -2.95
N PRO A 57 15.11 2.80 -2.32
CA PRO A 57 14.52 2.39 -1.05
C PRO A 57 14.58 3.49 0.01
N GLY A 58 13.50 3.61 0.79
CA GLY A 58 13.35 4.68 1.79
C GLY A 58 12.72 5.97 1.24
N SER A 59 12.74 6.21 -0.07
CA SER A 59 12.04 7.34 -0.69
C SER A 59 10.53 7.26 -0.51
N TYR A 60 9.85 8.42 -0.58
CA TYR A 60 8.40 8.49 -0.53
C TYR A 60 7.74 7.68 -1.66
N ARG A 61 8.28 7.75 -2.89
CA ARG A 61 7.72 7.00 -4.03
C ARG A 61 7.87 5.50 -3.84
N PHE A 62 9.03 5.03 -3.38
CA PHE A 62 9.24 3.62 -3.10
C PHE A 62 8.20 3.09 -2.12
N LYS A 63 7.98 3.79 -0.99
CA LYS A 63 6.95 3.43 0.00
C LYS A 63 5.54 3.44 -0.62
N LYS A 64 5.20 4.47 -1.39
CA LYS A 64 3.89 4.60 -2.04
C LYS A 64 3.62 3.47 -3.04
N TYR A 65 4.57 3.17 -3.92
CA TYR A 65 4.34 2.18 -4.98
C TYR A 65 4.44 0.74 -4.50
N THR A 66 5.28 0.45 -3.49
CA THR A 66 5.27 -0.87 -2.83
C THR A 66 3.93 -1.16 -2.14
N THR A 67 3.29 -0.17 -1.51
CA THR A 67 1.92 -0.33 -1.00
C THR A 67 0.90 -0.51 -2.13
N LYS A 68 1.05 0.23 -3.24
CA LYS A 68 0.16 0.08 -4.39
C LYS A 68 0.21 -1.31 -5.03
N LEU A 69 1.36 -1.98 -5.03
CA LEU A 69 1.44 -3.38 -5.50
C LEU A 69 0.44 -4.27 -4.74
N CYS A 70 0.39 -4.18 -3.41
CA CYS A 70 -0.58 -4.91 -2.60
C CYS A 70 -2.03 -4.49 -2.88
N ASN A 71 -2.27 -3.20 -3.05
CA ASN A 71 -3.60 -2.70 -3.35
C ASN A 71 -4.12 -3.21 -4.71
N ASN A 72 -3.25 -3.34 -5.71
CA ASN A 72 -3.61 -3.83 -7.04
C ASN A 72 -4.14 -5.29 -7.02
N ILE A 73 -3.70 -6.11 -6.06
CA ILE A 73 -4.18 -7.49 -5.89
C ILE A 73 -5.33 -7.62 -4.87
N GLY A 74 -5.89 -6.50 -4.41
CA GLY A 74 -6.99 -6.49 -3.44
C GLY A 74 -6.59 -6.75 -1.98
N TYR A 75 -5.29 -6.69 -1.65
CA TYR A 75 -4.79 -6.74 -0.28
C TYR A 75 -4.80 -5.32 0.32
N GLY A 76 -6.01 -4.75 0.44
CA GLY A 76 -6.25 -3.33 0.71
C GLY A 76 -5.86 -2.82 2.10
N TRP A 77 -5.58 -3.72 3.06
CA TRP A 77 -4.99 -3.35 4.35
C TRP A 77 -3.49 -3.00 4.24
N GLY A 78 -2.89 -3.31 3.09
CA GLY A 78 -1.61 -2.77 2.65
C GLY A 78 -0.45 -3.75 2.73
N LYS A 79 0.73 -3.16 2.64
CA LYS A 79 2.02 -3.85 2.73
C LYS A 79 2.36 -4.16 4.19
N SER A 80 2.69 -5.41 4.49
CA SER A 80 3.33 -5.83 5.74
C SER A 80 4.78 -5.36 5.76
N LYS A 81 5.59 -5.85 4.82
CA LYS A 81 7.00 -5.50 4.67
C LYS A 81 7.46 -5.58 3.23
N VAL A 82 8.60 -4.98 2.94
CA VAL A 82 9.35 -5.23 1.69
C VAL A 82 10.30 -6.37 2.00
N VAL A 83 10.25 -7.44 1.21
CA VAL A 83 11.13 -8.59 1.35
C VAL A 83 12.41 -8.34 0.56
N GLU A 84 12.26 -7.84 -0.68
CA GLU A 84 13.37 -7.51 -1.57
C GLU A 84 13.12 -6.17 -2.22
N ASN A 85 14.17 -5.35 -2.29
CA ASN A 85 14.06 -3.99 -2.84
C ASN A 85 14.03 -3.95 -4.37
N GLY A 86 14.42 -5.03 -5.04
CA GLY A 86 14.58 -5.07 -6.49
C GLY A 86 15.80 -4.31 -7.00
N GLU A 87 15.84 -4.09 -8.31
CA GLU A 87 16.94 -3.41 -9.02
C GLU A 87 16.52 -2.02 -9.51
N LEU A 88 17.39 -1.02 -9.34
CA LEU A 88 17.15 0.32 -9.86
C LEU A 88 17.44 0.35 -11.37
N THR A 89 16.40 0.50 -12.18
CA THR A 89 16.51 0.63 -13.64
C THR A 89 16.15 2.05 -14.06
N CYS A 90 16.89 2.62 -15.01
CA CYS A 90 16.67 3.97 -15.54
C CYS A 90 16.68 3.96 -17.07
N ASP A 91 15.52 4.24 -17.65
CA ASP A 91 15.37 4.32 -19.10
C ASP A 91 15.60 5.76 -19.58
N ALA A 92 16.31 5.92 -20.68
CA ALA A 92 16.44 7.21 -21.34
C ALA A 92 15.09 7.65 -21.91
N CYS A 93 14.80 8.95 -21.87
CA CYS A 93 13.59 9.47 -22.47
C CYS A 93 13.75 9.68 -23.98
N GLU A 94 12.78 9.18 -24.74
CA GLU A 94 12.70 9.34 -26.20
C GLU A 94 11.94 10.62 -26.62
N GLY A 95 11.99 10.97 -27.90
CA GLY A 95 11.25 12.10 -28.49
C GLY A 95 11.91 13.46 -28.28
N GLU A 96 11.19 14.43 -27.71
CA GLU A 96 11.72 15.79 -27.46
C GLU A 96 12.94 15.84 -26.51
N TYR A 97 13.23 14.72 -25.84
CA TYR A 97 14.37 14.52 -24.96
C TYR A 97 15.42 13.55 -25.52
N GLU A 98 15.25 13.07 -26.75
CA GLU A 98 16.21 12.21 -27.43
C GLU A 98 17.55 12.92 -27.55
N GLY A 99 18.64 12.26 -27.13
CA GLY A 99 19.97 12.86 -27.02
C GLY A 99 20.16 13.82 -25.84
N LYS A 100 19.15 14.07 -25.00
CA LYS A 100 19.29 14.80 -23.73
C LYS A 100 19.48 13.79 -22.60
N GLU A 101 20.31 14.12 -21.60
CA GLU A 101 20.57 13.27 -20.42
C GLU A 101 19.39 13.25 -19.43
N LYS A 102 18.18 12.95 -19.93
CA LYS A 102 16.96 12.86 -19.14
C LYS A 102 16.46 11.42 -19.10
N TYR A 103 16.10 10.98 -17.90
CA TYR A 103 15.81 9.58 -17.59
C TYR A 103 14.50 9.45 -16.80
N ARG A 104 13.92 8.26 -16.87
CA ARG A 104 12.86 7.77 -15.99
C ARG A 104 13.36 6.54 -15.25
N CYS A 105 13.41 6.63 -13.93
CA CYS A 105 13.88 5.50 -13.11
C CYS A 105 12.73 4.81 -12.39
N TYR A 106 12.83 3.51 -12.24
CA TYR A 106 11.93 2.65 -11.46
C TYR A 106 12.71 1.55 -10.74
N MET A 107 12.05 0.91 -9.77
CA MET A 107 12.59 -0.32 -9.18
C MET A 107 11.92 -1.50 -9.86
N LYS A 108 12.71 -2.39 -10.41
CA LYS A 108 12.31 -3.61 -11.09
C LYS A 108 12.32 -4.78 -10.10
N ASP A 109 11.39 -5.72 -10.24
CA ASP A 109 11.36 -6.98 -9.48
C ASP A 109 11.34 -6.78 -7.95
N VAL A 110 10.48 -5.88 -7.46
CA VAL A 110 10.35 -5.61 -6.03
C VAL A 110 9.41 -6.63 -5.39
N THR A 111 9.91 -7.38 -4.41
CA THR A 111 9.12 -8.38 -3.66
C THR A 111 8.56 -7.77 -2.38
N VAL A 112 7.23 -7.74 -2.26
CA VAL A 112 6.51 -7.23 -1.07
C VAL A 112 5.62 -8.30 -0.47
N GLU A 113 5.58 -8.34 0.86
CA GLU A 113 4.62 -9.15 1.61
C GLU A 113 3.39 -8.29 1.90
N CYS A 114 2.27 -8.69 1.34
CA CYS A 114 0.98 -8.03 1.50
C CYS A 114 0.17 -8.71 2.60
N LYS A 115 -0.64 -7.92 3.31
CA LYS A 115 -1.55 -8.44 4.34
C LYS A 115 -2.99 -8.02 4.05
N ILE A 116 -3.91 -8.93 4.32
CA ILE A 116 -5.35 -8.66 4.33
C ILE A 116 -5.95 -9.29 5.58
N VAL A 117 -6.93 -8.64 6.18
CA VAL A 117 -7.72 -9.30 7.24
C VAL A 117 -8.38 -10.53 6.62
N ARG A 118 -8.24 -11.66 7.28
CA ARG A 118 -8.83 -12.93 6.89
C ARG A 118 -10.32 -12.72 6.65
N ARG A 119 -10.78 -13.11 5.47
CA ARG A 119 -12.19 -12.92 5.08
C ARG A 119 -13.02 -14.07 5.64
N GLY A 120 -13.76 -13.84 6.72
CA GLY A 120 -14.70 -14.81 7.28
C GLY A 120 -15.07 -14.48 8.73
N PHE A 121 -16.33 -14.71 9.08
CA PHE A 121 -16.87 -14.69 10.45
C PHE A 121 -16.40 -15.91 11.24
#